data_AF-A0A4R5EQJ9-F1
#
_entry.id   AF-A0A4R5EQJ9-F1
#
_cell.length_a   1.000
_cell.length_b   1.000
_cell.length_c   1.000
_cell.angle_alpha   90.00
_cell.angle_beta   90.00
_cell.angle_gamma   90.00
#
_symmetry.space_group_name_H-M   'P 1'
#
loop_
_entity.id
_entity.type
_entity.pdbx_description
1 polymer ?
#
loop_
_entity_poly.entity_id
_entity_poly.type
_entity_poly.pdbx_seq_one_letter_code
_entity_poly.pdbx_strand_id
1 'polypeptide(L)'
;MKQVQDSVSGLDVPDLAPVSAKLDDLSGQLASGQGALDSLRAEVTDLSGKMTTLDARLNELETRPLTQGADPEAVAAYERELAAVQEAMAKQRAEVEKMIAEARETEGRATEAAQAAANRNALARLRGMLESGAPLGGILDELRAGGVAVPDALSAAADGVATMAALRDSYPPAARDALAAARAGTVETDRSLGAFLRRQLGARSVAPREGGDADAVLSRVEADLTAGRLSQALDEIATLPDPARSALAEWTARAAQRLSALEAAETLAQSLNTN
;
A
#
# COMPACT_ATOMS: atom_id res chain seq x y z
N MET A 1 12.23 -36.70 -6.24
CA MET A 1 10.85 -36.15 -6.26
C MET A 1 10.15 -36.23 -4.90
N LYS A 2 10.17 -37.36 -4.18
CA LYS A 2 9.51 -37.49 -2.85
C LYS A 2 10.04 -36.51 -1.77
N GLN A 3 11.35 -36.26 -1.79
CA GLN A 3 12.04 -35.40 -0.81
C GLN A 3 11.81 -33.89 -1.02
N VAL A 4 11.46 -33.48 -2.24
CA VAL A 4 11.07 -32.08 -2.54
C VAL A 4 9.61 -31.84 -2.16
N GLN A 5 8.76 -32.85 -2.32
CA GLN A 5 7.35 -32.80 -1.91
C GLN A 5 7.21 -32.72 -0.38
N ASP A 6 8.02 -33.48 0.36
CA ASP A 6 8.10 -33.38 1.83
C ASP A 6 8.65 -32.01 2.31
N SER A 7 9.49 -31.34 1.50
CA SER A 7 10.05 -30.02 1.84
C SER A 7 9.09 -28.86 1.53
N VAL A 8 8.13 -29.05 0.62
CA VAL A 8 7.09 -28.05 0.30
C VAL A 8 5.94 -28.12 1.31
N SER A 9 5.66 -29.31 1.88
CA SER A 9 4.67 -29.48 2.96
C SER A 9 5.10 -28.92 4.32
N GLY A 10 6.37 -28.53 4.48
CA GLY A 10 6.91 -27.92 5.69
C GLY A 10 7.03 -26.39 5.67
N LEU A 11 6.63 -25.74 4.58
CA LEU A 11 6.49 -24.28 4.54
C LEU A 11 5.17 -23.92 5.22
N ASP A 12 5.25 -23.72 6.53
CA ASP A 12 4.18 -23.18 7.36
C ASP A 12 3.86 -21.76 6.86
N VAL A 13 2.97 -21.65 5.86
CA VAL A 13 2.42 -20.38 5.42
C VAL A 13 1.64 -19.83 6.61
N PRO A 14 2.04 -18.68 7.20
CA PRO A 14 1.36 -18.15 8.36
C PRO A 14 -0.14 -18.01 8.07
N ASP A 15 -0.99 -18.61 8.91
CA ASP A 15 -2.43 -18.45 8.79
C ASP A 15 -2.80 -16.97 9.04
N LEU A 16 -3.12 -16.26 7.96
CA LEU A 16 -3.53 -14.85 8.01
C LEU A 16 -5.03 -14.68 8.21
N ALA A 17 -5.83 -15.76 8.16
CA ALA A 17 -7.26 -15.72 8.44
C ALA A 17 -7.60 -15.11 9.81
N PRO A 18 -6.91 -15.44 10.92
CA PRO A 18 -7.17 -14.81 12.21
C PRO A 18 -6.83 -13.31 12.23
N VAL A 19 -5.85 -12.86 11.45
CA VAL A 19 -5.50 -11.44 11.34
C VAL A 19 -6.54 -10.69 10.50
N SER A 20 -7.00 -11.28 9.39
CA SER A 20 -8.08 -10.73 8.55
C SER A 20 -9.38 -10.60 9.33
N ALA A 21 -9.79 -11.66 10.05
CA ALA A 21 -11.00 -11.63 10.86
C ALA A 21 -10.95 -10.55 11.94
N LYS A 22 -9.78 -10.34 12.56
CA LYS A 22 -9.58 -9.30 13.57
C LYS A 22 -9.59 -7.90 12.97
N LEU A 23 -9.16 -7.74 11.72
CA LEU A 23 -9.24 -6.48 10.98
C LEU A 23 -10.68 -6.14 10.59
N ASP A 24 -11.45 -7.13 10.13
CA ASP A 24 -12.86 -6.95 9.80
C ASP A 24 -13.68 -6.57 11.05
N ASP A 25 -13.37 -7.21 12.19
CA ASP A 25 -13.93 -6.85 13.50
C ASP A 25 -13.56 -5.40 13.90
N LEU A 26 -12.29 -5.01 13.78
CA LEU A 26 -11.85 -3.64 14.05
C LEU A 26 -12.53 -2.62 13.13
N SER A 27 -12.72 -2.96 11.84
CA SER A 27 -13.43 -2.12 10.87
C SER A 27 -14.90 -1.95 11.25
N GLY A 28 -15.56 -3.03 11.70
CA GLY A 28 -16.93 -2.98 12.22
C GLY A 28 -17.06 -2.16 13.51
N GLN A 29 -16.09 -2.28 14.41
CA GLN A 29 -16.03 -1.48 15.65
C GLN A 29 -15.84 0.00 15.34
N LEU A 30 -15.00 0.34 14.37
CA LEU A 30 -14.79 1.72 13.93
C LEU A 30 -16.07 2.34 13.35
N ALA A 31 -16.77 1.62 12.47
CA ALA A 31 -18.05 2.08 11.91
C ALA A 31 -19.11 2.29 13.01
N SER A 32 -19.15 1.39 13.98
CA SER A 32 -20.04 1.51 15.15
C SER A 32 -19.68 2.72 16.02
N GLY A 33 -18.39 2.97 16.22
CA GLY A 33 -17.87 4.13 16.94
C GLY A 33 -18.23 5.46 16.25
N GLN A 34 -18.14 5.52 14.92
CA GLN A 34 -18.58 6.69 14.13
C GLN A 34 -20.09 6.97 14.34
N GLY A 35 -20.94 5.94 14.28
CA GLY A 35 -22.37 6.10 14.53
C GLY A 35 -22.71 6.60 15.95
N ALA A 36 -21.93 6.17 16.96
CA ALA A 36 -22.09 6.65 18.33
C ALA A 36 -21.67 8.14 18.47
N LEU A 37 -20.61 8.57 17.77
CA LEU A 37 -20.16 9.97 17.75
C LEU A 37 -21.19 10.88 17.08
N ASP A 38 -21.80 10.45 15.98
CA ASP A 38 -22.85 11.20 15.30
C ASP A 38 -24.09 11.36 16.19
N SER A 39 -24.45 10.31 16.92
CA SER A 39 -25.56 10.35 17.88
C SER A 39 -25.26 11.34 19.02
N LEU A 40 -24.05 11.31 19.57
CA LEU A 40 -23.63 12.24 20.62
C LEU A 40 -23.62 13.70 20.12
N ARG A 41 -23.22 13.95 18.88
CA ARG A 41 -23.31 15.29 18.26
C ARG A 41 -24.74 15.80 18.17
N ALA A 42 -25.67 14.93 17.78
CA ALA A 42 -27.08 15.29 17.71
C ALA A 42 -27.60 15.68 19.10
N GLU A 43 -27.26 14.91 20.14
CA GLU A 43 -27.62 15.22 21.53
C GLU A 43 -27.00 16.54 22.02
N VAL A 44 -25.72 16.80 21.73
CA VAL A 44 -25.06 18.05 22.12
C VAL A 44 -25.67 19.27 21.39
N THR A 45 -26.02 19.12 20.12
CA THR A 45 -26.70 20.17 19.35
C THR A 45 -28.09 20.46 19.93
N ASP A 46 -28.84 19.41 20.27
CA ASP A 46 -30.14 19.53 20.95
C ASP A 46 -30.01 20.21 22.32
N LEU A 47 -29.00 19.83 23.11
CA LEU A 47 -28.73 20.43 24.42
C LEU A 47 -28.38 21.93 24.29
N SER A 48 -27.56 22.29 23.30
CA SER A 48 -27.26 23.69 22.98
C SER A 48 -28.54 24.46 22.60
N GLY A 49 -29.43 23.87 21.81
CA GLY A 49 -30.72 24.48 21.44
C GLY A 49 -31.64 24.70 22.65
N LYS A 50 -31.70 23.71 23.57
CA LYS A 50 -32.42 23.83 24.84
C LYS A 50 -31.85 24.95 25.71
N MET A 51 -30.53 25.12 25.73
CA MET A 51 -29.85 26.15 26.49
C MET A 51 -30.13 27.57 25.94
N THR A 52 -30.18 27.73 24.62
CA THR A 52 -30.65 28.98 23.97
C THR A 52 -32.11 29.28 24.31
N THR A 53 -32.96 28.25 24.35
CA THR A 53 -34.37 28.40 24.72
C THR A 53 -34.54 28.81 26.18
N LEU A 54 -33.79 28.22 27.10
CA LEU A 54 -33.80 28.59 28.52
C LEU A 54 -33.38 30.06 28.73
N ASP A 55 -32.34 30.50 28.02
CA ASP A 55 -31.84 31.86 28.07
C ASP A 55 -32.85 32.89 27.55
N ALA A 56 -33.55 32.56 26.46
CA ALA A 56 -34.65 33.38 25.96
C ALA A 56 -35.79 33.50 26.98
N ARG A 57 -36.16 32.40 27.65
CA ARG A 57 -37.19 32.41 28.71
C ARG A 57 -36.73 33.20 29.93
N LEU A 58 -35.44 33.16 30.26
CA LEU A 58 -34.87 33.94 31.36
C LEU A 58 -34.95 35.45 31.07
N ASN A 59 -34.58 35.87 29.86
CA ASN A 59 -34.73 37.27 29.41
C ASN A 59 -36.20 37.71 29.36
N GLU A 60 -37.11 36.83 28.95
CA GLU A 60 -38.56 37.10 28.97
C GLU A 60 -39.10 37.27 30.40
N LEU A 61 -38.58 36.49 31.35
CA LEU A 61 -38.87 36.63 32.78
C LEU A 61 -38.33 37.95 33.35
N GLU A 62 -37.13 38.37 32.94
CA GLU A 62 -36.48 39.61 33.38
C GLU A 62 -37.21 40.86 32.88
N THR A 63 -37.73 40.82 31.66
CA THR A 63 -38.48 41.95 31.05
C THR A 63 -39.93 42.03 31.53
N ARG A 64 -40.40 41.04 32.28
CA ARG A 64 -41.76 41.03 32.80
C ARG A 64 -41.87 42.06 33.93
N PRO A 65 -42.79 43.06 33.85
CA PRO A 65 -42.95 44.03 34.91
C PRO A 65 -43.36 43.31 36.20
N LEU A 66 -42.44 43.23 37.17
CA LEU A 66 -42.78 42.86 38.55
C LEU A 66 -43.71 43.95 39.05
N THR A 67 -44.99 43.59 39.15
CA THR A 67 -46.09 44.47 39.50
C THR A 67 -45.79 45.30 40.75
N GLN A 68 -46.17 46.57 40.66
CA GLN A 68 -46.36 47.52 41.77
C GLN A 68 -46.69 46.80 43.10
N GLY A 69 -45.76 46.80 44.06
CA GLY A 69 -46.00 46.37 45.45
C GLY A 69 -45.03 45.36 46.08
N ALA A 70 -43.96 44.92 45.41
CA ALA A 70 -42.97 44.00 46.00
C ALA A 70 -41.98 44.71 46.93
N ASP A 71 -41.52 44.01 47.98
CA ASP A 71 -40.52 44.49 48.95
C ASP A 71 -39.15 44.67 48.25
N PRO A 72 -38.51 45.86 48.31
CA PRO A 72 -37.25 46.14 47.63
C PRO A 72 -36.11 45.17 47.98
N GLU A 73 -36.12 44.57 49.18
CA GLU A 73 -35.10 43.58 49.56
C GLU A 73 -35.29 42.24 48.83
N ALA A 74 -36.54 41.85 48.57
CA ALA A 74 -36.87 40.64 47.80
C ALA A 74 -36.50 40.79 46.32
N VAL A 75 -36.68 42.00 45.75
CA VAL A 75 -36.26 42.31 44.37
C VAL A 75 -34.73 42.24 44.24
N ALA A 76 -33.98 42.83 45.16
CA ALA A 76 -32.52 42.81 45.16
C ALA A 76 -31.92 41.41 45.40
N ALA A 77 -32.64 40.53 46.11
CA ALA A 77 -32.25 39.11 46.25
C ALA A 77 -32.49 38.34 44.93
N TYR A 78 -33.62 38.60 44.27
CA TYR A 78 -33.95 37.98 42.99
C TYR A 78 -32.99 38.40 41.87
N GLU A 79 -32.61 39.67 41.80
CA GLU A 79 -31.62 40.18 40.83
C GLU A 79 -30.25 39.51 41.00
N ARG A 80 -29.81 39.24 42.25
CA ARG A 80 -28.57 38.51 42.52
C ARG A 80 -28.63 37.05 42.07
N GLU A 81 -29.73 36.37 42.34
CA GLU A 81 -29.94 34.99 41.86
C GLU A 81 -29.99 34.93 40.33
N LEU A 82 -30.63 35.92 39.69
CA LEU A 82 -30.69 36.01 38.23
C LEU A 82 -29.29 36.20 37.63
N ALA A 83 -28.48 37.10 38.20
CA ALA A 83 -27.10 37.33 37.79
C ALA A 83 -26.23 36.06 37.96
N ALA A 84 -26.39 35.34 39.07
CA ALA A 84 -25.69 34.09 39.31
C ALA A 84 -26.08 32.99 38.30
N VAL A 85 -27.37 32.90 37.95
CA VAL A 85 -27.86 31.97 36.92
C VAL A 85 -27.32 32.35 35.53
N GLN A 86 -27.30 33.63 35.17
CA GLN A 86 -26.71 34.10 33.90
C GLN A 86 -25.22 33.76 33.81
N GLU A 87 -24.46 33.98 34.88
CA GLU A 87 -23.03 33.64 34.92
C GLU A 87 -22.79 32.13 34.82
N ALA A 88 -23.58 31.32 35.54
CA ALA A 88 -23.52 29.87 35.46
C ALA A 88 -23.87 29.35 34.05
N MET A 89 -24.90 29.92 33.41
CA MET A 89 -25.28 29.59 32.03
C MET A 89 -24.18 29.99 31.03
N ALA A 90 -23.59 31.17 31.17
CA ALA A 90 -22.47 31.61 30.33
C ALA A 90 -21.26 30.66 30.46
N LYS A 91 -20.92 30.26 31.68
CA LYS A 91 -19.84 29.30 31.93
C LYS A 91 -20.13 27.93 31.33
N GLN A 92 -21.35 27.43 31.51
CA GLN A 92 -21.74 26.13 30.98
C GLN A 92 -21.83 26.13 29.44
N ARG A 93 -22.19 27.26 28.80
CA ARG A 93 -22.10 27.43 27.35
C ARG A 93 -20.66 27.32 26.87
N ALA A 94 -19.75 28.04 27.52
CA ALA A 94 -18.33 27.99 27.18
C ALA A 94 -17.74 26.58 27.35
N GLU A 95 -18.13 25.84 28.39
CA GLU A 95 -17.72 24.44 28.58
C GLU A 95 -18.27 23.52 27.49
N VAL A 96 -19.53 23.68 27.07
CA VAL A 96 -20.14 22.92 25.97
C VAL A 96 -19.46 23.22 24.64
N GLU A 97 -19.23 24.50 24.31
CA GLU A 97 -18.51 24.90 23.10
C GLU A 97 -17.11 24.30 23.04
N LYS A 98 -16.39 24.31 24.18
CA LYS A 98 -15.09 23.67 24.31
C LYS A 98 -15.17 22.16 24.07
N MET A 99 -16.12 21.46 24.69
CA MET A 99 -16.30 20.02 24.48
C MET A 99 -16.62 19.68 23.01
N ILE A 100 -17.43 20.50 22.33
CA ILE A 100 -17.72 20.33 20.90
C ILE A 100 -16.46 20.46 20.06
N ALA A 101 -15.62 21.46 20.36
CA ALA A 101 -14.36 21.67 19.63
C ALA A 101 -13.41 20.48 19.82
N GLU A 102 -13.20 20.04 21.06
CA GLU A 102 -12.36 18.88 21.38
C GLU A 102 -12.88 17.57 20.76
N ALA A 103 -14.20 17.37 20.75
CA ALA A 103 -14.84 16.21 20.12
C ALA A 103 -14.61 16.21 18.60
N ARG A 104 -14.79 17.35 17.92
CA ARG A 104 -14.53 17.48 16.48
C ARG A 104 -13.07 17.24 16.13
N GLU A 105 -12.14 17.76 16.93
CA GLU A 105 -10.72 17.53 16.72
C GLU A 105 -10.35 16.05 16.91
N THR A 106 -10.88 15.41 17.95
CA THR A 106 -10.63 13.99 18.24
C THR A 106 -11.18 13.10 17.13
N GLU A 107 -12.37 13.40 16.61
CA GLU A 107 -12.97 12.65 15.51
C GLU A 107 -12.20 12.82 14.20
N GLY A 108 -11.72 14.03 13.90
CA GLY A 108 -10.85 14.28 12.75
C GLY A 108 -9.59 13.39 12.83
N ARG A 109 -8.91 13.42 13.98
CA ARG A 109 -7.73 12.56 14.23
C ARG A 109 -8.05 11.07 14.16
N ALA A 110 -9.21 10.64 14.68
CA ALA A 110 -9.63 9.24 14.63
C ALA A 110 -9.90 8.77 13.19
N THR A 111 -10.53 9.62 12.37
CA THR A 111 -10.82 9.33 10.97
C THR A 111 -9.53 9.25 10.15
N GLU A 112 -8.59 10.19 10.35
CA GLU A 112 -7.28 10.15 9.70
C GLU A 112 -6.49 8.90 10.11
N ALA A 113 -6.47 8.57 11.40
CA ALA A 113 -5.79 7.38 11.91
C ALA A 113 -6.39 6.08 11.34
N ALA A 114 -7.71 6.03 11.22
CA ALA A 114 -8.41 4.92 10.59
C ALA A 114 -8.04 4.76 9.10
N GLN A 115 -8.03 5.85 8.35
CA GLN A 115 -7.66 5.85 6.93
C GLN A 115 -6.21 5.38 6.76
N ALA A 116 -5.29 5.88 7.59
CA ALA A 116 -3.89 5.47 7.57
C ALA A 116 -3.73 3.98 7.91
N ALA A 117 -4.49 3.45 8.87
CA ALA A 117 -4.49 2.03 9.21
C ALA A 117 -5.02 1.16 8.06
N ALA A 118 -6.12 1.57 7.42
CA ALA A 118 -6.68 0.89 6.25
C ALA A 118 -5.69 0.85 5.08
N ASN A 119 -5.05 1.97 4.77
CA ASN A 119 -4.05 2.06 3.69
C ASN A 119 -2.83 1.16 3.98
N ARG A 120 -2.32 1.15 5.21
CA ARG A 120 -1.21 0.26 5.61
C ARG A 120 -1.59 -1.22 5.49
N ASN A 121 -2.82 -1.55 5.82
CA ASN A 121 -3.32 -2.91 5.66
C ASN A 121 -3.44 -3.30 4.18
N ALA A 122 -4.01 -2.42 3.35
CA ALA A 122 -4.11 -2.64 1.92
C ALA A 122 -2.73 -2.84 1.27
N LEU A 123 -1.71 -2.08 1.69
CA LEU A 123 -0.32 -2.28 1.26
C LEU A 123 0.26 -3.64 1.67
N ALA A 124 -0.01 -4.11 2.88
CA ALA A 124 0.46 -5.41 3.34
C ALA A 124 -0.15 -6.54 2.49
N ARG A 125 -1.45 -6.45 2.20
CA ARG A 125 -2.14 -7.38 1.28
C ARG A 125 -1.59 -7.29 -0.15
N LEU A 126 -1.38 -6.08 -0.67
CA LEU A 126 -0.77 -5.85 -1.98
C LEU A 126 0.60 -6.55 -2.10
N ARG A 127 1.46 -6.43 -1.08
CA ARG A 127 2.76 -7.11 -1.06
C ARG A 127 2.61 -8.63 -1.11
N GLY A 128 1.72 -9.22 -0.30
CA GLY A 128 1.45 -10.66 -0.33
C GLY A 128 0.89 -11.13 -1.69
N MET A 129 0.07 -10.31 -2.34
CA MET A 129 -0.45 -10.59 -3.68
C MET A 129 0.64 -10.53 -4.75
N LEU A 130 1.57 -9.57 -4.67
CA LEU A 130 2.76 -9.50 -5.55
C LEU A 130 3.70 -10.70 -5.34
N GLU A 131 3.85 -11.17 -4.11
CA GLU A 131 4.65 -12.36 -3.79
C GLU A 131 4.04 -13.64 -4.38
N SER A 132 2.73 -13.83 -4.19
CA SER A 132 1.98 -14.98 -4.69
C SER A 132 1.63 -14.91 -6.19
N GLY A 133 1.75 -13.73 -6.81
CA GLY A 133 1.35 -13.49 -8.20
C GLY A 133 -0.17 -13.42 -8.40
N ALA A 134 -0.92 -13.16 -7.33
CA ALA A 134 -2.37 -13.03 -7.39
C ALA A 134 -2.81 -11.76 -8.16
N PRO A 135 -4.01 -11.75 -8.76
CA PRO A 135 -4.53 -10.57 -9.46
C PRO A 135 -4.69 -9.37 -8.52
N LEU A 136 -4.17 -8.20 -8.90
CA LEU A 136 -4.14 -7.00 -8.07
C LEU A 136 -5.38 -6.12 -8.21
N GLY A 137 -6.21 -6.30 -9.24
CA GLY A 137 -7.32 -5.39 -9.57
C GLY A 137 -8.15 -4.92 -8.38
N GLY A 138 -8.64 -5.87 -7.56
CA GLY A 138 -9.46 -5.54 -6.39
C GLY A 138 -8.77 -4.70 -5.33
N ILE A 139 -7.49 -4.98 -5.03
CA ILE A 139 -6.74 -4.20 -4.04
C ILE A 139 -6.36 -2.81 -4.57
N LEU A 140 -6.16 -2.68 -5.88
CA LEU A 140 -5.91 -1.38 -6.51
C LEU A 140 -7.16 -0.49 -6.48
N ASP A 141 -8.35 -1.07 -6.66
CA ASP A 141 -9.62 -0.34 -6.54
C ASP A 141 -9.86 0.12 -5.11
N GLU A 142 -9.58 -0.75 -4.11
CA GLU A 142 -9.65 -0.39 -2.69
C GLU A 142 -8.73 0.80 -2.34
N LEU A 143 -7.47 0.75 -2.80
CA LEU A 143 -6.51 1.83 -2.60
C LEU A 143 -6.98 3.16 -3.24
N ARG A 144 -7.53 3.11 -4.46
CA ARG A 144 -8.10 4.31 -5.12
C ARG A 144 -9.29 4.87 -4.36
N ALA A 145 -10.19 4.02 -3.87
CA ALA A 145 -11.31 4.42 -3.03
C ALA A 145 -10.83 5.05 -1.71
N GLY A 146 -9.69 4.59 -1.18
CA GLY A 146 -8.99 5.17 -0.04
C GLY A 146 -8.27 6.49 -0.30
N GLY A 147 -8.38 7.06 -1.51
CA GLY A 147 -7.73 8.32 -1.89
C GLY A 147 -6.25 8.17 -2.27
N VAL A 148 -5.76 6.94 -2.44
CA VAL A 148 -4.36 6.65 -2.77
C VAL A 148 -4.15 6.68 -4.28
N ALA A 149 -3.18 7.47 -4.73
CA ALA A 149 -2.76 7.50 -6.12
C ALA A 149 -1.96 6.23 -6.45
N VAL A 150 -2.55 5.33 -7.26
CA VAL A 150 -1.91 4.07 -7.66
C VAL A 150 -0.94 4.32 -8.83
N PRO A 151 0.35 3.95 -8.71
CA PRO A 151 1.31 4.03 -9.81
C PRO A 151 0.93 3.19 -11.04
N ASP A 152 1.27 3.66 -12.23
CA ASP A 152 0.97 2.99 -13.50
C ASP A 152 1.53 1.56 -13.58
N ALA A 153 2.72 1.33 -13.03
CA ALA A 153 3.34 0.00 -13.00
C ALA A 153 2.51 -1.04 -12.23
N LEU A 154 1.78 -0.63 -11.18
CA LEU A 154 0.84 -1.51 -10.48
C LEU A 154 -0.44 -1.73 -11.31
N SER A 155 -0.93 -0.69 -11.99
CA SER A 155 -2.09 -0.81 -12.88
C SER A 155 -1.81 -1.73 -14.08
N ALA A 156 -0.60 -1.69 -14.63
CA ALA A 156 -0.14 -2.62 -15.67
C ALA A 156 0.05 -4.07 -15.17
N ALA A 157 0.06 -4.26 -13.85
CA ALA A 157 0.17 -5.55 -13.17
C ALA A 157 -1.18 -6.00 -12.57
N ALA A 158 -2.31 -5.40 -13.00
CA ALA A 158 -3.63 -5.67 -12.44
C ALA A 158 -4.06 -7.15 -12.48
N ASP A 159 -3.65 -7.89 -13.53
CA ASP A 159 -3.94 -9.33 -13.66
C ASP A 159 -3.00 -10.23 -12.86
N GLY A 160 -2.01 -9.64 -12.19
CA GLY A 160 -0.95 -10.34 -11.46
C GLY A 160 0.38 -10.31 -12.21
N VAL A 161 1.44 -10.68 -11.50
CA VAL A 161 2.81 -10.77 -12.02
C VAL A 161 3.37 -12.16 -11.83
N ALA A 162 4.28 -12.58 -12.71
CA ALA A 162 4.97 -13.86 -12.57
C ALA A 162 5.66 -13.93 -11.19
N THR A 163 5.55 -15.05 -10.49
CA THR A 163 6.22 -15.27 -9.20
C THR A 163 7.72 -15.49 -9.40
N MET A 164 8.52 -15.26 -8.34
CA MET A 164 9.95 -15.62 -8.38
C MET A 164 10.17 -17.11 -8.70
N ALA A 165 9.30 -17.98 -8.21
CA ALA A 165 9.34 -19.40 -8.51
C ALA A 165 9.07 -19.68 -10.00
N ALA A 166 8.03 -19.06 -10.58
CA ALA A 166 7.73 -19.20 -12.01
C ALA A 166 8.82 -18.63 -12.92
N LEU A 167 9.45 -17.52 -12.53
CA LEU A 167 10.59 -16.95 -13.26
C LEU A 167 11.80 -17.88 -13.23
N ARG A 168 12.12 -18.47 -12.08
CA ARG A 168 13.19 -19.46 -11.93
C ARG A 168 12.93 -20.72 -12.74
N ASP A 169 11.71 -21.25 -12.70
CA ASP A 169 11.35 -22.49 -13.40
C ASP A 169 11.36 -22.32 -14.93
N SER A 170 10.94 -21.15 -15.42
CA SER A 170 10.93 -20.84 -16.85
C SER A 170 12.27 -20.34 -17.40
N TYR A 171 13.27 -20.09 -16.54
CA TYR A 171 14.57 -19.56 -16.98
C TYR A 171 15.45 -20.61 -17.68
N PRO A 172 15.69 -21.84 -17.17
CA PRO A 172 16.54 -22.83 -17.82
C PRO A 172 16.21 -23.17 -19.28
N PRO A 173 14.93 -23.33 -19.70
CA PRO A 173 14.63 -23.48 -21.12
C PRO A 173 14.99 -22.21 -21.92
N ALA A 174 14.63 -21.02 -21.44
CA ALA A 174 14.92 -19.77 -22.13
C ALA A 174 16.43 -19.48 -22.25
N ALA A 175 17.22 -19.85 -21.24
CA ALA A 175 18.68 -19.73 -21.24
C ALA A 175 19.34 -20.65 -22.29
N ARG A 176 18.81 -21.87 -22.48
CA ARG A 176 19.30 -22.79 -23.53
C ARG A 176 19.02 -22.22 -24.93
N ASP A 177 17.85 -21.63 -25.14
CA ASP A 177 17.50 -20.98 -26.40
C ASP A 177 18.39 -19.77 -26.67
N ALA A 178 18.66 -18.96 -25.64
CA ALA A 178 19.58 -17.83 -25.71
C ALA A 178 21.02 -18.24 -26.04
N LEU A 179 21.51 -19.33 -25.43
CA LEU A 179 22.83 -19.89 -25.71
C LEU A 179 22.92 -20.43 -27.14
N ALA A 180 21.87 -21.10 -27.63
CA ALA A 180 21.80 -21.56 -29.01
C ALA A 180 21.83 -20.39 -30.01
N ALA A 181 21.07 -19.32 -29.73
CA ALA A 181 21.04 -18.11 -30.54
C ALA A 181 22.40 -17.38 -30.56
N ALA A 182 23.08 -17.29 -29.41
CA ALA A 182 24.43 -16.71 -29.31
C ALA A 182 25.45 -17.47 -30.18
N ARG A 183 25.37 -18.81 -30.17
CA ARG A 183 26.24 -19.68 -30.99
C ARG A 183 25.91 -19.60 -32.48
N ALA A 184 24.63 -19.52 -32.85
CA ALA A 184 24.24 -19.38 -34.24
C ALA A 184 24.71 -18.03 -34.84
N GLY A 185 24.59 -16.94 -34.09
CA GLY A 185 25.06 -15.61 -34.50
C GLY A 185 26.58 -15.53 -34.70
N THR A 186 27.36 -16.26 -33.89
CA THR A 186 28.81 -16.33 -34.04
C THR A 186 29.25 -17.18 -35.24
N VAL A 187 28.51 -18.24 -35.58
CA VAL A 187 28.80 -19.10 -36.75
C VAL A 187 28.49 -18.40 -38.08
N GLU A 188 27.44 -17.57 -38.15
CA GLU A 188 27.14 -16.74 -39.34
C GLU A 188 28.32 -15.82 -39.73
N THR A 189 28.98 -15.20 -38.74
CA THR A 189 30.15 -14.33 -38.97
C THR A 189 31.40 -15.10 -39.41
N ASP A 190 31.51 -16.39 -39.05
CA ASP A 190 32.70 -17.22 -39.28
C ASP A 190 32.63 -18.11 -40.54
N ARG A 191 31.54 -18.04 -41.33
CA ARG A 191 31.38 -18.77 -42.61
C ARG A 191 32.21 -18.23 -43.78
N SER A 192 33.31 -17.52 -43.52
CA SER A 192 34.23 -17.08 -44.57
C SER A 192 35.13 -18.23 -45.05
N LEU A 193 35.55 -18.19 -46.33
CA LEU A 193 36.53 -19.11 -46.93
C LEU A 193 37.85 -19.23 -46.12
N GLY A 194 38.14 -18.28 -45.22
CA GLY A 194 39.29 -18.32 -44.31
C GLY A 194 39.18 -19.35 -43.17
N ALA A 195 37.97 -19.69 -42.72
CA ALA A 195 37.76 -20.72 -41.68
C ALA A 195 38.01 -22.14 -42.21
N PHE A 196 37.76 -22.37 -43.50
CA PHE A 196 38.09 -23.63 -44.18
C PHE A 196 39.61 -23.80 -44.35
N LEU A 197 40.34 -22.73 -44.71
CA LEU A 197 41.79 -22.74 -44.79
C LEU A 197 42.48 -22.92 -43.42
N ARG A 198 41.98 -22.30 -42.34
CA ARG A 198 42.48 -22.55 -40.97
C ARG A 198 42.27 -24.00 -40.51
N ARG A 199 41.17 -24.63 -40.94
CA ARG A 199 40.87 -26.04 -40.65
C ARG A 199 41.81 -27.00 -41.39
N GLN A 200 42.24 -26.64 -42.60
CA GLN A 200 43.18 -27.44 -43.39
C GLN A 200 44.66 -27.20 -43.00
N LEU A 201 44.99 -26.04 -42.42
CA LEU A 201 46.35 -25.67 -42.02
C LEU A 201 46.72 -26.01 -40.57
N GLY A 202 45.85 -26.70 -39.81
CA GLY A 202 46.21 -27.29 -38.51
C GLY A 202 46.63 -26.31 -37.42
N ALA A 203 46.32 -25.02 -37.58
CA ALA A 203 46.61 -24.01 -36.57
C ALA A 203 45.57 -24.11 -35.44
N ARG A 204 45.94 -24.77 -34.35
CA ARG A 204 45.19 -24.76 -33.11
C ARG A 204 45.11 -23.31 -32.62
N SER A 205 43.97 -22.66 -32.84
CA SER A 205 43.71 -21.34 -32.27
C SER A 205 43.43 -21.51 -30.78
N VAL A 206 44.48 -21.35 -29.99
CA VAL A 206 44.40 -21.21 -28.54
C VAL A 206 44.30 -19.73 -28.21
N ALA A 207 43.33 -19.03 -28.81
CA ALA A 207 43.02 -17.68 -28.43
C ALA A 207 42.24 -17.75 -27.09
N PRO A 208 42.74 -17.13 -26.01
CA PRO A 208 42.01 -17.03 -24.76
C PRO A 208 40.72 -16.26 -25.02
N ARG A 209 39.56 -16.85 -24.73
CA ARG A 209 38.31 -16.08 -24.61
C ARG A 209 38.28 -15.49 -23.21
N GLU A 210 38.43 -14.17 -23.14
CA GLU A 210 38.28 -13.39 -21.91
C GLU A 210 36.89 -13.62 -21.30
N GLY A 211 36.82 -13.63 -19.97
CA GLY A 211 35.60 -13.91 -19.20
C GLY A 211 34.44 -12.98 -19.54
N GLY A 212 33.55 -13.45 -20.39
CA GLY A 212 32.33 -12.77 -20.83
C GLY A 212 31.48 -13.62 -21.79
N ASP A 213 31.81 -14.90 -21.95
CA ASP A 213 31.06 -15.81 -22.83
C ASP A 213 29.60 -15.89 -22.35
N ALA A 214 28.66 -15.93 -23.28
CA ALA A 214 27.22 -15.92 -23.00
C ALA A 214 26.80 -17.00 -21.99
N ASP A 215 27.46 -18.16 -22.00
CA ASP A 215 27.26 -19.25 -21.05
C ASP A 215 27.58 -18.85 -19.59
N ALA A 216 28.67 -18.09 -19.40
CA ALA A 216 29.07 -17.59 -18.09
C ALA A 216 28.09 -16.53 -17.57
N VAL A 217 27.61 -15.64 -18.45
CA VAL A 217 26.58 -14.64 -18.10
C VAL A 217 25.27 -15.33 -17.72
N LEU A 218 24.78 -16.28 -18.53
CA LEU A 218 23.55 -17.02 -18.25
C LEU A 218 23.65 -17.82 -16.94
N SER A 219 24.82 -18.39 -16.63
CA SER A 219 25.05 -19.06 -15.34
C SER A 219 25.03 -18.09 -14.15
N ARG A 220 25.55 -16.87 -14.30
CA ARG A 220 25.45 -15.82 -13.24
C ARG A 220 24.02 -15.38 -13.03
N VAL A 221 23.26 -15.19 -14.10
CA VAL A 221 21.83 -14.86 -14.04
C VAL A 221 21.05 -15.93 -13.27
N GLU A 222 21.30 -17.22 -13.51
CA GLU A 222 20.66 -18.31 -12.74
C GLU A 222 21.00 -18.25 -11.25
N ALA A 223 22.25 -17.94 -10.92
CA ALA A 223 22.68 -17.75 -9.53
C ALA A 223 22.01 -16.53 -8.88
N ASP A 224 21.88 -15.41 -9.60
CA ASP A 224 21.17 -14.21 -9.14
C ASP A 224 19.69 -14.47 -8.93
N LEU A 225 19.05 -15.19 -9.85
CA LEU A 225 17.67 -15.63 -9.71
C LEU A 225 17.50 -16.49 -8.47
N THR A 226 18.37 -17.48 -8.25
CA THR A 226 18.36 -18.34 -7.06
C THR A 226 18.53 -17.54 -5.77
N ALA A 227 19.37 -16.50 -5.80
CA ALA A 227 19.56 -15.58 -4.69
C ALA A 227 18.47 -14.50 -4.55
N GLY A 228 17.50 -14.43 -5.47
CA GLY A 228 16.41 -13.44 -5.44
C GLY A 228 16.81 -12.06 -5.94
N ARG A 229 17.97 -11.91 -6.58
CA ARG A 229 18.50 -10.64 -7.11
C ARG A 229 18.02 -10.38 -8.52
N LEU A 230 16.71 -10.17 -8.67
CA LEU A 230 16.06 -10.02 -9.99
C LEU A 230 16.58 -8.83 -10.80
N SER A 231 16.89 -7.70 -10.15
CA SER A 231 17.48 -6.54 -10.82
C SER A 231 18.85 -6.86 -11.42
N GLN A 232 19.74 -7.48 -10.64
CA GLN A 232 21.06 -7.90 -11.11
C GLN A 232 20.98 -8.92 -12.25
N ALA A 233 20.02 -9.86 -12.16
CA ALA A 233 19.75 -10.81 -13.23
C ALA A 233 19.36 -10.11 -14.55
N LEU A 234 18.53 -9.05 -14.49
CA LEU A 234 18.15 -8.27 -15.67
C LEU A 234 19.34 -7.45 -16.22
N ASP A 235 20.17 -6.88 -15.34
CA ASP A 235 21.38 -6.15 -15.74
C ASP A 235 22.39 -7.06 -16.45
N GLU A 236 22.62 -8.28 -15.94
CA GLU A 236 23.49 -9.28 -16.57
C GLU A 236 22.95 -9.70 -17.95
N ILE A 237 21.64 -9.91 -18.08
CA ILE A 237 21.02 -10.22 -19.39
C ILE A 237 21.24 -9.09 -20.40
N ALA A 238 21.23 -7.82 -19.96
CA ALA A 238 21.48 -6.69 -20.84
C ALA A 238 22.90 -6.71 -21.46
N THR A 239 23.85 -7.40 -20.83
CA THR A 239 25.22 -7.56 -21.36
C THR A 239 25.36 -8.63 -22.44
N LEU A 240 24.36 -9.52 -22.59
CA LEU A 240 24.39 -10.60 -23.58
C LEU A 240 24.37 -10.04 -25.00
N PRO A 241 24.89 -10.76 -26.01
CA PRO A 241 24.74 -10.39 -27.42
C PRO A 241 23.28 -10.33 -27.88
N ASP A 242 22.98 -9.47 -28.87
CA ASP A 242 21.61 -9.24 -29.39
C ASP A 242 20.81 -10.51 -29.70
N PRO A 243 21.38 -11.56 -30.36
CA PRO A 243 20.65 -12.79 -30.63
C PRO A 243 20.17 -13.50 -29.35
N ALA A 244 20.98 -13.48 -28.29
CA ALA A 244 20.65 -14.07 -27.00
C ALA A 244 19.61 -13.23 -26.24
N ARG A 245 19.74 -11.89 -26.27
CA ARG A 245 18.74 -11.00 -25.66
C ARG A 245 17.38 -11.13 -26.34
N SER A 246 17.35 -11.26 -27.67
CA SER A 246 16.10 -11.47 -28.40
C SER A 246 15.42 -12.78 -28.02
N ALA A 247 16.18 -13.86 -27.78
CA ALA A 247 15.62 -15.13 -27.32
C ALA A 247 15.05 -15.05 -25.89
N LEU A 248 15.61 -14.18 -25.03
CA LEU A 248 15.12 -13.96 -23.67
C LEU A 248 14.01 -12.92 -23.56
N ALA A 249 13.63 -12.23 -24.65
CA ALA A 249 12.76 -11.05 -24.62
C ALA A 249 11.46 -11.24 -23.82
N GLU A 250 10.76 -12.36 -24.02
CA GLU A 250 9.52 -12.67 -23.31
C GLU A 250 9.75 -12.93 -21.82
N TRP A 251 10.81 -13.66 -21.48
CA TRP A 251 11.18 -13.90 -20.09
C TRP A 251 11.58 -12.59 -19.39
N THR A 252 12.38 -11.75 -20.06
CA THR A 252 12.79 -10.44 -19.53
C THR A 252 11.60 -9.50 -19.36
N ALA A 253 10.62 -9.52 -20.25
CA ALA A 253 9.42 -8.69 -20.11
C ALA A 253 8.62 -9.05 -18.85
N ARG A 254 8.42 -10.35 -18.58
CA ARG A 254 7.75 -10.83 -17.36
C ARG A 254 8.55 -10.50 -16.09
N ALA A 255 9.87 -10.67 -16.13
CA ALA A 255 10.76 -10.31 -15.03
C ALA A 255 10.75 -8.79 -14.75
N ALA A 256 10.82 -7.97 -15.80
CA ALA A 256 10.76 -6.52 -15.68
C ALA A 256 9.40 -6.04 -15.14
N GLN A 257 8.29 -6.61 -15.59
CA GLN A 257 6.96 -6.29 -15.07
C GLN A 257 6.88 -6.57 -13.55
N ARG A 258 7.43 -7.71 -13.09
CA ARG A 258 7.51 -8.02 -11.66
C ARG A 258 8.35 -6.99 -10.92
N LEU A 259 9.54 -6.66 -11.42
CA LEU A 259 10.44 -5.70 -10.77
C LEU A 259 9.78 -4.32 -10.65
N SER A 260 9.23 -3.79 -11.75
CA SER A 260 8.54 -2.50 -11.76
C SER A 260 7.35 -2.45 -10.80
N ALA A 261 6.59 -3.55 -10.69
CA ALA A 261 5.48 -3.63 -9.74
C ALA A 261 5.96 -3.61 -8.28
N LEU A 262 7.06 -4.30 -7.95
CA LEU A 262 7.65 -4.29 -6.62
C LEU A 262 8.19 -2.90 -6.24
N GLU A 263 8.91 -2.25 -7.14
CA GLU A 263 9.44 -0.90 -6.93
C GLU A 263 8.32 0.13 -6.78
N ALA A 264 7.25 0.01 -7.56
CA ALA A 264 6.07 0.86 -7.43
C ALA A 264 5.33 0.66 -6.11
N ALA A 265 5.18 -0.59 -5.64
CA ALA A 265 4.60 -0.87 -4.34
C ALA A 265 5.44 -0.29 -3.19
N GLU A 266 6.77 -0.33 -3.31
CA GLU A 266 7.67 0.25 -2.31
C GLU A 266 7.64 1.78 -2.31
N THR A 267 7.62 2.40 -3.49
CA THR A 267 7.44 3.85 -3.64
C THR A 267 6.11 4.30 -3.03
N LEU A 268 5.04 3.53 -3.25
CA LEU A 268 3.73 3.81 -2.67
C LEU A 268 3.72 3.66 -1.15
N ALA A 269 4.45 2.69 -0.61
CA ALA A 269 4.60 2.54 0.83
C ALA A 269 5.36 3.72 1.46
N GLN A 270 6.37 4.25 0.78
CA GLN A 270 7.14 5.41 1.23
C GLN A 270 6.31 6.70 1.20
N SER A 271 5.49 6.90 0.16
CA SER A 271 4.61 8.08 0.07
C SER A 271 3.55 8.10 1.16
N LEU A 272 3.02 6.93 1.54
CA LEU A 272 2.04 6.79 2.63
C LEU A 272 2.62 6.88 4.04
N ASN A 273 3.94 6.77 4.19
CA ASN A 273 4.62 6.99 5.48
C ASN A 273 5.12 8.43 5.67
N THR A 274 5.22 9.20 4.58
CA THR A 274 5.75 10.58 4.60
C THR A 274 4.64 11.64 4.63
N ASN A 275 3.40 11.27 4.25
CA ASN A 275 2.20 12.07 4.46
C ASN A 275 1.54 11.73 5.79
#